data_AF-A0A1V4WVZ7-F1
#
_entry.id   AF-A0A1V4WVZ7-F1
#
_cell.length_a   1.000
_cell.length_b   1.000
_cell.length_c   1.000
_cell.angle_alpha   90.00
_cell.angle_beta   90.00
_cell.angle_gamma   90.00
#
_symmetry.space_group_name_H-M   'P 1'
#
loop_
_entity.id
_entity.type
_entity.pdbx_description
1 polymer ?
#
loop_
_entity_poly.entity_id
_entity_poly.type
_entity_poly.pdbx_seq_one_letter_code
_entity_poly.pdbx_strand_id
1 'polypeptide(L)'
;MGCPSSLFRKETMAKPNKYRRALNRLNVTRADMTEVQGSPSTERVGLIGYENYYEITRRGEVYSKRLHRFIKHKFFSFGDRYSTYVEFQLDGRKVRIAIGEAVAKSFLSRDQIHTISKQLPEGVNTLKDLWGLDIIPSLAKEYDVITKAVFYILSNEFSDRQSRGDR
;
A
#
# COMPACT_ATOMS: atom_id res chain seq x y z
N MET A 1 -60.16 -8.84 -42.88
CA MET A 1 -60.50 -8.18 -41.59
C MET A 1 -59.65 -8.81 -40.50
N GLY A 2 -59.03 -7.99 -39.63
CA GLY A 2 -58.31 -8.46 -38.44
C GLY A 2 -56.86 -7.99 -38.35
N CYS A 3 -56.67 -6.80 -37.79
CA CYS A 3 -55.40 -6.13 -37.52
C CYS A 3 -54.57 -6.77 -36.38
N PRO A 4 -53.28 -6.41 -36.26
CA PRO A 4 -52.24 -7.14 -35.52
C PRO A 4 -51.99 -6.58 -34.10
N SER A 5 -51.24 -7.30 -33.26
CA SER A 5 -50.17 -6.76 -32.40
C SER A 5 -49.81 -7.69 -31.23
N SER A 6 -48.59 -8.20 -31.19
CA SER A 6 -47.81 -8.22 -29.94
C SER A 6 -46.35 -7.97 -30.29
N LEU A 7 -45.99 -6.69 -30.20
CA LEU A 7 -44.62 -6.22 -30.26
C LEU A 7 -43.87 -6.80 -29.07
N PHE A 8 -43.12 -7.89 -29.28
CA PHE A 8 -41.98 -8.21 -28.44
C PHE A 8 -40.94 -7.11 -28.65
N ARG A 9 -41.07 -6.04 -27.86
CA ARG A 9 -40.05 -5.00 -27.72
C ARG A 9 -38.86 -5.67 -27.03
N LYS A 10 -37.92 -6.21 -27.82
CA LYS A 10 -36.58 -6.52 -27.33
C LYS A 10 -36.03 -5.21 -26.79
N GLU A 11 -36.08 -5.02 -25.47
CA GLU A 11 -35.27 -4.02 -24.80
C GLU A 11 -33.82 -4.36 -25.11
N THR A 12 -33.28 -3.69 -26.13
CA THR A 12 -31.86 -3.66 -26.37
C THR A 12 -31.27 -2.93 -25.17
N MET A 13 -30.84 -3.68 -24.15
CA MET A 13 -29.98 -3.15 -23.10
C MET A 13 -28.78 -2.52 -23.79
N ALA A 14 -28.82 -1.21 -23.96
CA ALA A 14 -27.80 -0.45 -24.63
C ALA A 14 -26.50 -0.69 -23.88
N LYS A 15 -25.60 -1.48 -24.48
CA LYS A 15 -24.29 -1.78 -23.90
C LYS A 15 -23.69 -0.44 -23.49
N PRO A 16 -23.31 -0.24 -22.21
CA PRO A 16 -22.90 1.06 -21.74
C PRO A 16 -21.78 1.61 -22.63
N ASN A 17 -21.92 2.86 -23.07
CA ASN A 17 -20.94 3.57 -23.89
C ASN A 17 -19.53 3.36 -23.29
N LYS A 18 -18.50 3.21 -24.14
CA LYS A 18 -17.09 3.08 -23.73
C LYS A 18 -16.71 4.08 -22.63
N TYR A 19 -17.25 5.30 -22.71
CA TYR A 19 -17.09 6.34 -21.70
C TYR A 19 -17.74 5.99 -20.34
N ARG A 20 -18.99 5.49 -20.32
CA ARG A 20 -19.66 5.00 -19.10
C ARG A 20 -18.96 3.79 -18.49
N ARG A 21 -18.40 2.88 -19.31
CA ARG A 21 -17.56 1.78 -18.80
C ARG A 21 -16.26 2.27 -18.18
N ALA A 22 -15.62 3.28 -18.77
CA ALA A 22 -14.41 3.89 -18.21
C ALA A 22 -14.70 4.63 -16.89
N LEU A 23 -15.80 5.39 -16.83
CA LEU A 23 -16.27 6.06 -15.60
C LEU A 23 -16.66 5.07 -14.51
N ASN A 24 -17.37 3.99 -14.85
CA ASN A 24 -17.70 2.94 -13.89
C ASN A 24 -16.44 2.21 -13.41
N ARG A 25 -15.46 1.94 -14.28
CA ARG A 25 -14.16 1.41 -13.84
C ARG A 25 -13.47 2.38 -12.89
N LEU A 26 -13.37 3.66 -13.24
CA LEU A 26 -12.78 4.68 -12.37
C LEU A 26 -13.50 4.81 -11.02
N ASN A 27 -14.84 4.67 -11.01
CA ASN A 27 -15.64 4.75 -9.79
C ASN A 27 -15.57 3.47 -8.94
N VAL A 28 -15.53 2.29 -9.55
CA VAL A 28 -15.30 1.01 -8.85
C VAL A 28 -13.87 0.97 -8.29
N THR A 29 -12.86 1.36 -9.08
CA THR A 29 -11.49 1.51 -8.57
C THR A 29 -11.41 2.59 -7.50
N ARG A 30 -12.22 3.66 -7.55
CA ARG A 30 -12.28 4.66 -6.47
C ARG A 30 -12.93 4.10 -5.21
N ALA A 31 -14.02 3.36 -5.31
CA ALA A 31 -14.75 2.71 -4.21
C ALA A 31 -13.87 1.64 -3.53
N ASP A 32 -13.24 0.76 -4.32
CA ASP A 32 -12.29 -0.25 -3.83
C ASP A 32 -11.02 0.37 -3.24
N MET A 33 -10.65 1.59 -3.65
CA MET A 33 -9.54 2.38 -3.06
C MET A 33 -9.97 3.31 -1.91
N THR A 34 -11.25 3.33 -1.51
CA THR A 34 -11.76 4.17 -0.40
C THR A 34 -12.15 3.39 0.86
N GLU A 35 -12.19 2.05 0.82
CA GLU A 35 -12.53 1.24 1.99
C GLU A 35 -11.50 0.15 2.26
N VAL A 36 -10.27 0.58 2.55
CA VAL A 36 -9.58 -0.05 3.68
C VAL A 36 -9.71 0.97 4.80
N GLN A 37 -10.91 1.03 5.38
CA GLN A 37 -11.13 1.74 6.63
C GLN A 37 -10.54 0.84 7.70
N GLY A 38 -9.39 1.23 8.26
CA GLY A 38 -8.94 0.64 9.50
C GLY A 38 -10.10 0.69 10.48
N SER A 39 -10.44 -0.46 11.07
CA SER A 39 -11.48 -0.48 12.09
C SER A 39 -11.07 0.51 13.20
N PRO A 40 -12.01 1.27 13.80
CA PRO A 40 -11.73 2.06 14.99
C PRO A 40 -11.04 1.24 16.10
N SER A 41 -11.29 -0.07 16.12
CA SER A 41 -10.71 -1.05 17.04
C SER A 41 -9.29 -1.53 16.69
N THR A 42 -8.74 -1.18 15.52
CA THR A 42 -7.38 -1.58 15.15
C THR A 42 -6.37 -0.81 15.99
N GLU A 43 -5.40 -1.54 16.57
CA GLU A 43 -4.28 -0.96 17.30
C GLU A 43 -3.55 0.08 16.42
N ARG A 44 -3.36 1.27 16.98
CA ARG A 44 -2.67 2.40 16.35
C ARG A 44 -1.57 2.89 17.27
N VAL A 45 -0.41 3.15 16.70
CA VAL A 45 0.74 3.76 17.41
C VAL A 45 1.07 5.10 16.77
N GLY A 46 1.78 5.96 17.50
CA GLY A 46 2.27 7.22 16.96
C GLY A 46 3.11 6.98 15.71
N LEU A 47 2.85 7.74 14.65
CA LEU A 47 3.70 7.70 13.46
C LEU A 47 5.03 8.38 13.79
N ILE A 48 6.14 7.62 13.76
CA ILE A 48 7.45 8.14 14.20
C ILE A 48 7.84 9.43 13.46
N GLY A 49 8.23 10.44 14.23
CA GLY A 49 8.56 11.80 13.76
C GLY A 49 7.35 12.72 13.56
N TYR A 50 6.13 12.19 13.70
CA TYR A 50 4.87 12.90 13.49
C TYR A 50 3.80 12.50 14.52
N GLU A 51 4.22 12.03 15.70
CA GLU A 51 3.39 11.35 16.71
C GLU A 51 2.26 12.23 17.24
N ASN A 52 2.48 13.55 17.25
CA ASN A 52 1.48 14.54 17.68
C ASN A 52 0.34 14.72 16.67
N TYR A 53 0.55 14.37 15.40
CA TYR A 53 -0.37 14.68 14.30
C TYR A 53 -0.99 13.43 13.67
N TYR A 54 -0.24 12.33 13.66
CA TYR A 54 -0.62 11.11 12.95
C TYR A 54 -0.34 9.85 13.77
N GLU A 55 -1.15 8.83 13.48
CA GLU A 55 -0.99 7.47 13.98
C GLU A 55 -0.92 6.50 12.81
N ILE A 56 -0.40 5.30 13.03
CA ILE A 56 -0.29 4.27 12.00
C ILE A 56 -0.66 2.90 12.57
N THR A 57 -1.30 2.06 11.74
CA THR A 57 -1.61 0.66 12.07
C THR A 57 -0.52 -0.28 11.56
N ARG A 58 -0.49 -1.52 12.07
CA ARG A 58 0.34 -2.61 11.53
C ARG A 58 0.08 -2.90 10.05
N ARG A 59 -1.13 -2.58 9.58
CA ARG A 59 -1.57 -2.69 8.18
C ARG A 59 -1.17 -1.48 7.31
N GLY A 60 -0.53 -0.49 7.92
CA GLY A 60 0.01 0.67 7.26
C GLY A 60 -1.00 1.78 7.00
N GLU A 61 -2.19 1.71 7.58
CA GLU A 61 -3.20 2.77 7.46
C GLU A 61 -2.77 3.94 8.35
N VAL A 62 -2.68 5.14 7.78
CA VAL A 62 -2.26 6.34 8.52
C VAL A 62 -3.48 7.16 8.93
N TYR A 63 -3.67 7.36 10.22
CA TYR A 63 -4.77 8.15 10.78
C TYR A 63 -4.30 9.57 11.11
N SER A 64 -5.06 10.58 10.71
CA SER A 64 -4.82 11.96 11.12
C SER A 64 -5.63 12.31 12.35
N LYS A 65 -4.95 12.66 13.44
CA LYS A 65 -5.58 13.11 14.69
C LYS A 65 -6.40 14.39 14.49
N ARG A 66 -5.90 15.32 13.67
CA ARG A 66 -6.57 16.60 13.38
C ARG A 66 -7.84 16.43 12.55
N LEU A 67 -7.80 15.58 11.53
CA LEU A 67 -8.93 15.40 10.60
C LEU A 67 -9.86 14.26 11.02
N HIS A 68 -9.53 13.55 12.09
CA HIS A 68 -10.22 12.36 12.59
C HIS A 68 -10.52 11.30 11.51
N ARG A 69 -9.59 11.11 10.57
CA ARG A 69 -9.78 10.18 9.45
C ARG A 69 -8.48 9.56 8.97
N PHE A 70 -8.60 8.43 8.29
CA PHE A 70 -7.48 7.81 7.58
C PHE A 70 -7.09 8.62 6.33
N ILE A 71 -5.79 8.72 6.10
CA ILE A 71 -5.19 9.36 4.96
C ILE A 71 -5.05 8.34 3.84
N LYS A 72 -5.55 8.70 2.67
CA LYS A 72 -5.51 7.84 1.49
C LYS A 72 -4.07 7.60 1.02
N HIS A 73 -3.75 6.34 0.77
CA HIS A 73 -2.48 5.96 0.17
C HIS A 73 -2.41 6.41 -1.29
N LYS A 74 -1.23 6.84 -1.70
CA LYS A 74 -0.86 7.12 -3.08
C LYS A 74 0.14 6.07 -3.55
N PHE A 75 0.18 5.86 -4.85
CA PHE A 75 1.12 4.95 -5.50
C PHE A 75 2.19 5.76 -6.20
N PHE A 76 3.45 5.36 -6.05
CA PHE A 76 4.56 5.87 -6.84
C PHE A 76 5.16 4.72 -7.63
N SER A 77 5.50 4.98 -8.90
CA SER A 77 6.31 4.10 -9.72
C SER A 77 7.58 4.86 -10.06
N PHE A 78 8.72 4.39 -9.56
CA PHE A 78 10.03 4.90 -9.96
C PHE A 78 10.99 3.72 -10.09
N GLY A 79 11.52 3.51 -11.30
CA GLY A 79 12.58 2.53 -11.59
C GLY A 79 12.37 1.16 -10.93
N ASP A 80 11.19 0.56 -11.13
CA ASP A 80 10.80 -0.78 -10.64
C ASP A 80 10.47 -0.93 -9.14
N ARG A 81 10.47 0.17 -8.36
CA ARG A 81 10.02 0.16 -6.97
C ARG A 81 8.53 0.51 -6.88
N TYR A 82 7.66 -0.49 -6.89
CA TYR A 82 6.26 -0.27 -6.50
C TYR A 82 6.19 -0.02 -5.00
N SER A 83 5.95 1.23 -4.60
CA SER A 83 5.77 1.59 -3.20
C SER A 83 4.55 2.47 -3.01
N THR A 84 3.75 2.12 -2.00
CA THR A 84 2.67 2.98 -1.52
C THR A 84 3.23 3.97 -0.52
N TYR A 85 2.80 5.22 -0.62
CA TYR A 85 3.17 6.29 0.28
C TYR A 85 1.94 7.07 0.74
N VAL A 86 2.05 7.76 1.87
CA VAL A 86 1.13 8.85 2.23
C VAL A 86 1.81 10.18 2.00
N GLU A 87 0.99 11.17 1.65
CA GLU A 87 1.44 12.53 1.39
C GLU A 87 0.53 13.51 2.11
N PHE A 88 1.13 14.37 2.92
CA PHE A 88 0.41 15.38 3.68
C PHE A 88 1.23 16.66 3.78
N GLN A 89 0.55 17.77 4.09
CA GLN A 89 1.21 19.04 4.42
C GLN A 89 1.31 19.18 5.94
N LEU A 90 2.49 19.57 6.40
CA LEU A 90 2.76 19.94 7.79
C LEU A 90 3.64 21.20 7.79
N ASP A 91 3.21 22.24 8.50
CA ASP A 91 3.92 23.52 8.62
C ASP A 91 4.35 24.12 7.26
N GLY A 92 3.44 24.07 6.27
CA GLY A 92 3.69 24.56 4.91
C GLY A 92 4.58 23.67 4.06
N ARG A 93 5.14 22.58 4.61
CA ARG A 93 6.00 21.63 3.88
C ARG A 93 5.22 20.40 3.45
N LYS A 94 5.55 19.90 2.26
CA LYS A 94 4.98 18.67 1.71
C LYS A 94 5.80 17.48 2.18
N VAL A 95 5.21 16.64 3.01
CA VAL A 95 5.84 15.44 3.58
C VAL A 95 5.35 14.22 2.80
N ARG A 96 6.29 13.31 2.47
CA ARG A 96 6.01 12.02 1.82
C ARG A 96 6.65 10.92 2.64
N ILE A 97 5.88 9.89 2.97
CA ILE A 97 6.37 8.77 3.78
C ILE A 97 5.96 7.48 3.10
N ALA A 98 6.94 6.61 2.84
CA ALA A 98 6.67 5.26 2.37
C ALA A 98 6.02 4.43 3.48
N ILE A 99 4.94 3.71 3.16
CA ILE A 99 4.17 2.99 4.17
C ILE A 99 4.97 1.84 4.79
N GLY A 100 5.78 1.13 3.98
CA GLY A 100 6.66 0.07 4.48
C GLY A 100 7.65 0.59 5.51
N GLU A 101 8.30 1.72 5.22
CA GLU A 101 9.21 2.39 6.14
C GLU A 101 8.50 2.82 7.43
N ALA A 102 7.34 3.47 7.32
CA ALA A 102 6.58 3.95 8.46
C ALA A 102 6.21 2.82 9.42
N VAL A 103 5.69 1.70 8.89
CA VAL A 103 5.32 0.54 9.70
C VAL A 103 6.56 -0.10 10.32
N ALA A 104 7.62 -0.31 9.53
CA ALA A 104 8.86 -0.91 10.03
C ALA A 104 9.43 -0.12 11.21
N LYS A 105 9.52 1.21 11.08
CA LYS A 105 10.03 2.08 12.15
C LYS A 105 9.12 2.08 13.38
N SER A 106 7.80 2.08 13.19
CA SER A 106 6.85 2.26 14.29
C SER A 106 6.55 0.98 15.07
N PHE A 107 6.65 -0.20 14.46
CA PHE A 107 6.24 -1.47 15.06
C PHE A 107 7.36 -2.48 15.28
N LEU A 108 8.51 -2.32 14.61
CA LEU A 108 9.63 -3.25 14.75
C LEU A 108 10.75 -2.61 15.55
N SER A 109 11.25 -3.35 16.52
CA SER A 109 12.46 -2.99 17.26
C SER A 109 13.71 -3.09 16.37
N ARG A 110 14.80 -2.47 16.80
CA ARG A 110 16.10 -2.54 16.09
C ARG A 110 16.59 -3.98 15.92
N ASP A 111 16.41 -4.81 16.94
CA ASP A 111 16.82 -6.21 16.91
C ASP A 111 15.99 -7.03 15.92
N GLN A 112 14.69 -6.76 15.82
CA GLN A 112 13.81 -7.39 14.83
C GLN A 112 14.17 -6.96 13.41
N ILE A 113 14.44 -5.67 13.20
CA ILE A 113 14.89 -5.14 11.90
C ILE A 113 16.19 -5.82 11.47
N HIS A 114 17.16 -5.95 12.39
CA HIS A 114 18.43 -6.64 12.15
C HIS A 114 18.26 -8.14 11.90
N THR A 115 17.33 -8.78 12.59
CA THR A 115 17.02 -10.20 12.37
C THR A 115 16.41 -10.42 10.99
N ILE A 116 15.46 -9.56 10.60
CA ILE A 116 14.83 -9.60 9.28
C ILE A 116 15.86 -9.33 8.18
N SER A 117 16.75 -8.33 8.33
CA SER A 117 17.74 -8.01 7.30
C SER A 117 18.70 -9.18 7.01
N LYS A 118 19.08 -9.94 8.04
CA LYS A 118 19.91 -11.16 7.89
C LYS A 118 19.24 -12.28 7.10
N GLN A 119 17.91 -12.27 6.98
CA GLN A 119 17.16 -13.26 6.21
C GLN A 119 17.21 -13.00 4.70
N LEU A 120 17.89 -11.95 4.23
CA LEU A 120 18.08 -11.68 2.81
C LEU A 120 18.91 -12.82 2.16
N PRO A 121 18.33 -13.64 1.26
CA PRO A 121 19.03 -14.76 0.65
C PRO A 121 20.21 -14.32 -0.21
N GLU A 122 21.26 -15.13 -0.23
CA GLU A 122 22.35 -15.01 -1.18
C GLU A 122 21.82 -15.33 -2.59
N GLY A 123 22.09 -14.45 -3.58
CA GLY A 123 21.61 -14.62 -4.97
C GLY A 123 20.48 -13.69 -5.41
N VAL A 124 19.97 -12.82 -4.53
CA VAL A 124 19.07 -11.72 -4.93
C VAL A 124 19.90 -10.65 -5.64
N ASN A 125 19.65 -10.42 -6.94
CA ASN A 125 20.41 -9.47 -7.75
C ASN A 125 19.61 -8.20 -8.10
N THR A 126 18.28 -8.25 -8.03
CA THR A 126 17.43 -7.10 -8.30
C THR A 126 16.33 -6.94 -7.24
N LEU A 127 15.79 -5.72 -7.13
CA LEU A 127 14.64 -5.43 -6.27
C LEU A 127 13.36 -6.15 -6.73
N LYS A 128 13.29 -6.53 -8.01
CA LYS A 128 12.18 -7.31 -8.53
C LYS A 128 12.23 -8.75 -8.03
N ASP A 129 13.42 -9.34 -7.99
CA ASP A 129 13.62 -10.68 -7.42
C ASP A 129 13.23 -10.70 -5.94
N LEU A 130 13.58 -9.63 -5.22
CA LEU A 130 13.21 -9.46 -3.82
C LEU A 130 11.69 -9.54 -3.61
N TRP A 131 10.89 -8.86 -4.44
CA TRP A 131 9.42 -8.92 -4.36
C TRP A 131 8.84 -10.32 -4.58
N GLY A 132 9.55 -11.17 -5.32
CA GLY A 132 9.16 -12.55 -5.60
C GLY A 132 9.53 -13.56 -4.52
N LEU A 133 10.20 -13.13 -3.44
CA LEU A 133 10.63 -14.05 -2.38
C LEU A 133 9.47 -14.41 -1.45
N ASP A 134 9.21 -15.72 -1.31
CA ASP A 134 8.21 -16.28 -0.38
C ASP A 134 8.53 -15.99 1.10
N ILE A 135 9.78 -15.61 1.41
CA ILE A 135 10.17 -15.25 2.77
C ILE A 135 9.51 -13.95 3.23
N ILE A 136 9.19 -13.01 2.32
CA ILE A 136 8.60 -11.72 2.68
C ILE A 136 7.21 -11.86 3.29
N PRO A 137 6.23 -12.54 2.65
CA PRO A 137 4.93 -12.75 3.28
C PRO A 137 5.03 -13.60 4.56
N SER A 138 5.96 -14.55 4.61
CA SER A 138 6.21 -15.39 5.80
C SER A 138 6.66 -14.55 7.00
N LEU A 139 7.70 -13.74 6.83
CA LEU A 139 8.18 -12.81 7.86
C LEU A 139 7.12 -11.77 8.23
N ALA A 140 6.37 -11.24 7.25
CA ALA A 140 5.32 -10.27 7.53
C ALA A 140 4.24 -10.84 8.46
N LYS A 141 3.91 -12.13 8.31
CA LYS A 141 3.00 -12.85 9.20
C LYS A 141 3.63 -13.10 10.57
N GLU A 142 4.89 -13.53 10.62
CA GLU A 142 5.63 -13.79 11.88
C GLU A 142 5.70 -12.56 12.77
N TYR A 143 6.02 -11.40 12.21
CA TYR A 143 6.17 -10.13 12.94
C TYR A 143 4.87 -9.32 13.04
N ASP A 144 3.76 -9.85 12.52
CA ASP A 144 2.45 -9.19 12.36
C ASP A 144 2.56 -7.74 11.86
N VAL A 145 3.09 -7.60 10.65
CA VAL A 145 3.20 -6.32 9.92
C VAL A 145 2.81 -6.52 8.45
N ILE A 146 2.64 -5.44 7.69
CA ILE A 146 2.48 -5.57 6.24
C ILE A 146 3.75 -6.08 5.56
N THR A 147 3.56 -6.83 4.48
CA THR A 147 4.61 -7.27 3.54
C THR A 147 5.53 -6.13 3.10
N LYS A 148 4.98 -4.92 2.93
CA LYS A 148 5.77 -3.74 2.52
C LYS A 148 6.81 -3.32 3.56
N ALA A 149 6.58 -3.59 4.84
CA ALA A 149 7.52 -3.25 5.91
C ALA A 149 8.76 -4.17 5.85
N VAL A 150 8.52 -5.47 5.69
CA VAL A 150 9.60 -6.45 5.47
C VAL A 150 10.33 -6.17 4.17
N PHE A 151 9.61 -5.91 3.08
CA PHE A 151 10.21 -5.53 1.79
C PHE A 151 11.11 -4.30 1.92
N TYR A 152 10.66 -3.26 2.65
CA TYR A 152 11.48 -2.08 2.91
C TYR A 152 12.80 -2.44 3.61
N ILE A 153 12.75 -3.24 4.68
CA ILE A 153 13.94 -3.65 5.43
C ILE A 153 14.92 -4.40 4.52
N LEU A 154 14.44 -5.42 3.81
CA LEU A 154 15.29 -6.21 2.92
C LEU A 154 15.82 -5.39 1.75
N SER A 155 15.05 -4.43 1.23
CA SER A 155 15.49 -3.56 0.14
C SER A 155 16.60 -2.59 0.56
N ASN A 156 16.58 -2.14 1.82
CA ASN A 156 17.66 -1.35 2.40
C ASN A 156 18.91 -2.19 2.56
N GLU A 157 18.79 -3.39 3.16
CA GLU A 157 19.92 -4.32 3.29
C GLU A 157 20.53 -4.68 1.92
N PHE A 158 19.68 -4.97 0.92
CA PHE A 158 20.13 -5.23 -0.44
C PHE A 158 20.90 -4.03 -1.02
N SER A 159 20.36 -2.81 -0.85
CA SER A 159 21.03 -1.58 -1.32
C SER A 159 22.35 -1.35 -0.59
N ASP A 160 22.40 -1.63 0.71
CA ASP A 160 23.60 -1.53 1.53
C ASP A 160 24.67 -2.54 1.08
N ARG A 161 24.32 -3.80 0.83
CA ARG A 161 25.23 -4.81 0.25
C ARG A 161 25.79 -4.37 -1.10
N GLN A 162 24.92 -3.88 -1.99
CA GLN A 162 25.34 -3.34 -3.30
C GLN A 162 26.30 -2.15 -3.16
N SER A 163 26.09 -1.29 -2.16
CA SER A 163 26.98 -0.15 -1.89
C SER A 163 28.32 -0.53 -1.27
N ARG A 164 28.35 -1.63 -0.49
CA ARG A 164 29.56 -2.15 0.18
C ARG A 164 30.44 -2.95 -0.76
N GLY A 165 29.88 -3.44 -1.86
CA GLY A 165 30.60 -4.17 -2.90
C GLY A 165 30.96 -5.58 -2.44
N ASP A 166 30.26 -6.56 -3.01
CA ASP A 166 30.96 -7.74 -3.51
C ASP A 166 32.01 -7.23 -4.51
N ARG A 167 33.23 -6.98 -4.00
CA ARG A 167 34.48 -6.96 -4.76
C ARG A 167 35.07 -8.35 -4.74
#